data_AF-A0AAP3E372-F1
#
_entry.id   AF-A0AAP3E372-F1
#
_cell.length_a   1.000
_cell.length_b   1.000
_cell.length_c   1.000
_cell.angle_alpha   90.00
_cell.angle_beta   90.00
_cell.angle_gamma   90.00
#
_symmetry.space_group_name_H-M   'P 1'
#
loop_
_entity.id
_entity.type
_entity.pdbx_description
1 polymer ?
#
loop_
_entity_poly.entity_id
_entity_poly.type
_entity_poly.pdbx_seq_one_letter_code
_entity_poly.pdbx_strand_id
1 'polypeptide(L)'
;MDDTRLSHSQFLRARITVRDVLVHASIPLLLSLVYVSPITYESLLFRPGVSGLGETYLSTLGHADAGHLFGNVFGYGVLTSLSFVLLVGVGKRRLYYTLFGSILVFVPPLSSALARAYLELTAPDVVGTYRGAGFSIVTAGFVGLLGLSIAVHQRRTLDLPGRPGLASGCLFAVAGVVPAAVVLESPPGALVLGGIGLGYLVGSGVNAKRNLHRPDGPRAVALTVTAVLILLGVTSDLFLAESTRVGMAHAVGLLTGFFVVWTVVLVRWMYATVSGNRALS
;
A
#
# COMPACT_ATOMS: atom_id res chain seq x y z
N MET A 1 32.06 -7.25 12.02
CA MET A 1 31.74 -8.51 11.33
C MET A 1 31.37 -8.15 9.92
N ASP A 2 32.17 -8.61 8.94
CA ASP A 2 31.92 -8.37 7.52
C ASP A 2 30.67 -9.15 7.07
N ASP A 3 29.53 -8.46 7.02
CA ASP A 3 28.22 -8.96 6.58
C ASP A 3 28.16 -9.30 5.07
N THR A 4 29.28 -9.20 4.35
CA THR A 4 29.35 -9.22 2.87
C THR A 4 29.32 -10.62 2.24
N ARG A 5 29.23 -11.70 3.03
CA ARG A 5 29.30 -13.09 2.52
C ARG A 5 28.10 -13.99 2.82
N LEU A 6 27.03 -13.48 3.43
CA LEU A 6 25.85 -14.32 3.64
C LEU A 6 25.09 -14.48 2.31
N SER A 7 24.74 -15.72 1.97
CA SER A 7 23.86 -16.00 0.84
C SER A 7 22.49 -15.34 1.09
N HIS A 8 21.72 -15.05 0.03
CA HIS A 8 20.43 -14.36 0.16
C HIS A 8 19.46 -15.11 1.11
N SER A 9 19.51 -16.44 1.11
CA SER A 9 18.74 -17.28 2.03
C SER A 9 19.25 -17.19 3.48
N GLN A 10 20.56 -17.03 3.70
CA GLN A 10 21.13 -16.80 5.03
C GLN A 10 20.81 -15.38 5.53
N PHE A 11 20.84 -14.36 4.67
CA PHE A 11 20.42 -13.00 5.00
C PHE A 11 18.94 -12.95 5.39
N LEU A 12 18.07 -13.56 4.59
CA LEU A 12 16.63 -13.62 4.89
C LEU A 12 16.36 -14.44 6.16
N ARG A 13 16.99 -15.61 6.34
CA ARG A 13 16.82 -16.41 7.56
C ARG A 13 17.36 -15.72 8.82
N ALA A 14 18.44 -14.96 8.71
CA ALA A 14 18.97 -14.17 9.83
C ALA A 14 18.09 -12.97 10.17
N ARG A 15 17.26 -12.50 9.23
CA ARG A 15 16.43 -11.30 9.39
C ARG A 15 14.94 -11.63 9.60
N ILE A 16 14.41 -12.78 9.19
CA ILE A 16 13.01 -13.13 9.42
C ILE A 16 12.89 -13.86 10.75
N THR A 17 12.08 -13.31 11.64
CA THR A 17 11.78 -13.89 12.94
C THR A 17 10.43 -14.59 12.90
N VAL A 18 10.21 -15.56 13.79
CA VAL A 18 8.89 -16.22 13.96
C VAL A 18 7.79 -15.18 14.23
N ARG A 19 8.11 -14.11 14.97
CA ARG A 19 7.19 -12.99 15.21
C ARG A 19 6.73 -12.34 13.92
N ASP A 20 7.61 -12.17 12.94
CA ASP A 20 7.25 -11.55 11.67
C ASP A 20 6.24 -12.41 10.91
N VAL A 21 6.46 -13.74 10.91
CA VAL A 21 5.55 -14.71 10.29
C VAL A 21 4.20 -14.70 10.99
N LEU A 22 4.17 -14.74 12.32
CA LEU A 22 2.93 -14.71 13.10
C LEU A 22 2.13 -13.43 12.86
N VAL A 23 2.79 -12.27 12.80
CA VAL A 23 2.11 -11.00 12.50
C VAL A 23 1.48 -11.04 11.11
N HIS A 24 2.20 -11.50 10.08
CA HIS A 24 1.65 -11.53 8.73
C HIS A 24 0.54 -12.57 8.57
N ALA A 25 0.70 -13.74 9.19
CA ALA A 25 -0.28 -14.83 9.15
C ALA A 25 -1.56 -14.53 9.94
N SER A 26 -1.51 -13.61 10.91
CA SER A 26 -2.68 -13.24 11.72
C SER A 26 -3.84 -12.69 10.89
N ILE A 27 -3.56 -11.91 9.84
CA ILE A 27 -4.59 -11.31 9.00
C ILE A 27 -5.29 -12.37 8.14
N PRO A 28 -4.60 -13.17 7.30
CA PRO A 28 -5.26 -14.25 6.55
C PRO A 28 -6.02 -15.22 7.44
N LEU A 29 -5.45 -15.58 8.60
CA LEU A 29 -6.12 -16.46 9.56
C LEU A 29 -7.44 -15.85 10.06
N LEU A 30 -7.42 -14.57 10.47
CA LEU A 30 -8.62 -13.87 10.92
C LEU A 30 -9.68 -13.81 9.81
N LEU A 31 -9.29 -13.43 8.59
CA LEU A 31 -10.21 -13.34 7.46
C LEU A 31 -10.84 -14.70 7.12
N SER A 32 -10.02 -15.77 7.10
CA SER A 32 -10.50 -17.13 6.86
C SER A 32 -11.44 -17.61 7.98
N LEU A 33 -11.13 -17.31 9.24
CA LEU A 33 -11.97 -17.69 10.38
C LEU A 33 -13.34 -17.00 10.31
N VAL A 34 -13.39 -15.70 9.99
CA VAL A 34 -14.65 -14.97 9.82
C VAL A 34 -15.45 -15.53 8.64
N TYR A 35 -14.78 -15.84 7.53
CA TYR A 35 -15.43 -16.37 6.33
C TYR A 35 -16.15 -17.72 6.56
N VAL A 36 -15.56 -18.62 7.36
CA VAL A 36 -16.18 -19.94 7.68
C VAL A 36 -17.09 -19.90 8.91
N SER A 37 -17.19 -18.76 9.59
CA SER A 37 -18.05 -18.60 10.76
C SER A 37 -19.53 -18.52 10.35
N PRO A 38 -20.48 -18.81 11.26
CA PRO A 38 -21.92 -18.71 10.98
C PRO A 38 -22.45 -17.26 10.93
N ILE A 39 -21.58 -16.27 10.75
CA ILE A 39 -21.95 -14.85 10.62
C ILE A 39 -22.42 -14.60 9.19
N THR A 40 -23.61 -14.01 9.02
CA THR A 40 -24.14 -13.71 7.69
C THR A 40 -23.35 -12.58 7.04
N TYR A 41 -23.05 -12.71 5.74
CA TYR A 41 -22.32 -11.69 4.99
C TYR A 41 -23.03 -10.33 5.06
N GLU A 42 -24.36 -10.33 5.04
CA GLU A 42 -25.20 -9.13 5.10
C GLU A 42 -25.00 -8.32 6.38
N SER A 43 -24.65 -8.98 7.50
CA SER A 43 -24.35 -8.32 8.78
C SER A 43 -23.02 -7.58 8.78
N LEU A 44 -22.14 -7.90 7.83
CA LEU A 44 -20.82 -7.27 7.66
C LEU A 44 -20.85 -6.17 6.59
N LEU A 45 -21.99 -5.86 5.98
CA LEU A 45 -22.03 -4.83 4.93
C LEU A 45 -21.95 -3.41 5.50
N PHE A 46 -20.96 -2.66 5.04
CA PHE A 46 -20.86 -1.22 5.26
C PHE A 46 -21.90 -0.46 4.45
N ARG A 47 -22.50 0.55 5.09
CA ARG A 47 -23.52 1.44 4.53
C ARG A 47 -23.14 2.90 4.81
N PRO A 48 -22.77 3.69 3.79
CA PRO A 48 -22.42 5.10 3.96
C PRO A 48 -23.52 5.88 4.70
N GLY A 49 -23.14 6.60 5.75
CA GLY A 49 -24.06 7.41 6.55
C GLY A 49 -24.96 6.64 7.53
N VAL A 50 -24.87 5.30 7.57
CA VAL A 50 -25.63 4.47 8.52
C VAL A 50 -24.69 3.66 9.42
N SER A 51 -23.65 3.06 8.86
CA SER A 51 -22.65 2.29 9.61
C SER A 51 -21.81 3.20 10.51
N GLY A 52 -21.64 2.81 11.77
CA GLY A 52 -20.70 3.44 12.69
C GLY A 52 -19.26 2.94 12.48
N LEU A 53 -18.35 3.40 13.33
CA LEU A 53 -16.93 3.04 13.25
C LEU A 53 -16.70 1.53 13.43
N GLY A 54 -17.48 0.86 14.29
CA GLY A 54 -17.35 -0.57 14.52
C GLY A 54 -17.73 -1.38 13.28
N GLU A 55 -18.87 -1.04 12.66
CA GLU A 55 -19.36 -1.67 11.44
C GLU A 55 -18.39 -1.46 10.27
N THR A 56 -17.73 -0.31 10.19
CA THR A 56 -16.65 -0.07 9.22
C THR A 56 -15.49 -1.05 9.36
N TYR A 57 -15.08 -1.41 10.58
CA TYR A 57 -14.04 -2.40 10.77
C TYR A 57 -14.53 -3.80 10.42
N LEU A 58 -15.71 -4.16 10.92
CA LEU A 58 -16.31 -5.47 10.66
C LEU A 58 -16.52 -5.69 9.15
N SER A 59 -16.84 -4.64 8.40
CA SER A 59 -17.00 -4.77 6.95
C SER A 59 -15.73 -5.13 6.20
N THR A 60 -14.56 -4.84 6.76
CA THR A 60 -13.29 -5.28 6.14
C THR A 60 -13.07 -6.80 6.25
N LEU A 61 -13.84 -7.48 7.09
CA LEU A 61 -13.72 -8.91 7.33
C LEU A 61 -14.68 -9.72 6.45
N GLY A 62 -15.77 -9.12 5.96
CA GLY A 62 -16.79 -9.80 5.16
C GLY A 62 -16.35 -10.06 3.73
N HIS A 63 -16.52 -11.29 3.25
CA HIS A 63 -16.22 -11.69 1.88
C HIS A 63 -17.40 -12.48 1.31
N ALA A 64 -17.86 -12.09 0.11
CA ALA A 64 -19.04 -12.69 -0.52
C ALA A 64 -18.81 -14.15 -0.96
N ASP A 65 -17.57 -14.48 -1.35
CA ASP A 65 -17.18 -15.79 -1.84
C ASP A 65 -15.68 -16.06 -1.61
N ALA A 66 -15.26 -17.31 -1.85
CA ALA A 66 -13.90 -17.75 -1.63
C ALA A 66 -12.89 -17.10 -2.58
N GLY A 67 -13.30 -16.73 -3.80
CA GLY A 67 -12.47 -16.02 -4.77
C GLY A 67 -12.17 -14.61 -4.29
N HIS A 68 -13.18 -13.89 -3.80
CA HIS A 68 -13.02 -12.58 -3.19
C HIS A 68 -12.08 -12.62 -1.96
N LEU A 69 -12.24 -13.63 -1.08
CA LEU A 69 -11.32 -13.84 0.04
C LEU A 69 -9.88 -14.11 -0.44
N PHE A 70 -9.72 -15.02 -1.40
CA PHE A 70 -8.41 -15.39 -1.93
C PHE A 70 -7.69 -14.19 -2.56
N GLY A 71 -8.38 -13.41 -3.39
CA GLY A 71 -7.83 -12.20 -4.01
C GLY A 71 -7.31 -11.21 -2.98
N ASN A 72 -8.10 -10.96 -1.92
CA ASN A 72 -7.71 -10.07 -0.83
C ASN A 72 -6.51 -10.59 -0.02
N VAL A 73 -6.51 -11.87 0.35
CA VAL A 73 -5.40 -12.50 1.09
C VAL A 73 -4.12 -12.50 0.25
N PHE A 74 -4.22 -12.81 -1.04
CA PHE A 74 -3.10 -12.82 -1.97
C PHE A 74 -2.52 -11.42 -2.15
N GLY A 75 -3.37 -10.42 -2.46
CA GLY A 75 -2.96 -9.03 -2.61
C GLY A 75 -2.30 -8.48 -1.35
N TYR A 76 -2.91 -8.72 -0.18
CA TYR A 76 -2.31 -8.41 1.12
C TYR A 76 -0.93 -9.06 1.28
N GLY A 77 -0.81 -10.37 1.03
CA GLY A 77 0.42 -11.13 1.20
C GLY A 77 1.55 -10.60 0.32
N VAL A 78 1.28 -10.34 -0.96
CA VAL A 78 2.25 -9.80 -1.91
C VAL A 78 2.74 -8.41 -1.50
N LEU A 79 1.81 -7.47 -1.26
CA LEU A 79 2.14 -6.08 -0.93
C LEU A 79 2.92 -5.99 0.39
N THR A 80 2.47 -6.69 1.42
CA THR A 80 3.06 -6.60 2.76
C THR A 80 4.41 -7.31 2.84
N SER A 81 4.55 -8.48 2.21
CA SER A 81 5.82 -9.22 2.17
C SER A 81 6.89 -8.45 1.42
N LEU A 82 6.55 -7.88 0.26
CA LEU A 82 7.52 -7.12 -0.53
C LEU A 82 7.95 -5.83 0.17
N SER A 83 6.99 -5.12 0.77
CA SER A 83 7.27 -3.95 1.61
C SER A 83 8.15 -4.29 2.80
N PHE A 84 7.91 -5.44 3.44
CA PHE A 84 8.72 -5.95 4.54
C PHE A 84 10.15 -6.20 4.09
N VAL A 85 10.35 -6.93 2.99
CA VAL A 85 11.69 -7.20 2.44
C VAL A 85 12.42 -5.91 2.10
N LEU A 86 11.77 -4.95 1.46
CA LEU A 86 12.35 -3.65 1.08
C LEU A 86 12.80 -2.84 2.31
N LEU A 87 11.93 -2.66 3.31
CA LEU A 87 12.23 -1.84 4.49
C LEU A 87 13.14 -2.55 5.50
N VAL A 88 12.92 -3.84 5.77
CA VAL A 88 13.76 -4.61 6.70
C VAL A 88 15.14 -4.84 6.09
N GLY A 89 15.22 -5.05 4.77
CA GLY A 89 16.48 -5.18 4.03
C GLY A 89 17.42 -3.98 4.19
N VAL A 90 16.87 -2.78 4.42
CA VAL A 90 17.63 -1.55 4.69
C VAL A 90 17.63 -1.13 6.17
N GLY A 91 17.33 -2.07 7.08
CA GLY A 91 17.39 -1.85 8.53
C GLY A 91 16.24 -1.02 9.11
N LYS A 92 15.13 -0.85 8.38
CA LYS A 92 13.98 -0.02 8.79
C LYS A 92 12.77 -0.84 9.28
N ARG A 93 13.00 -1.96 9.98
CA ARG A 93 11.93 -2.81 10.55
C ARG A 93 10.91 -2.05 11.40
N ARG A 94 11.37 -1.15 12.28
CA ARG A 94 10.46 -0.35 13.12
C ARG A 94 9.53 0.51 12.27
N LEU A 95 10.04 1.11 11.19
CA LEU A 95 9.22 1.91 10.28
C LEU A 95 8.17 1.05 9.58
N TYR A 96 8.55 -0.13 9.10
CA TYR A 96 7.61 -1.09 8.51
C TYR A 96 6.43 -1.36 9.45
N TYR A 97 6.68 -1.78 10.69
CA TYR A 97 5.60 -2.11 11.63
C TYR A 97 4.77 -0.91 12.07
N THR A 98 5.39 0.28 12.20
CA THR A 98 4.62 1.51 12.46
C THR A 98 3.63 1.78 11.32
N LEU A 99 4.08 1.70 10.06
CA LEU A 99 3.23 1.95 8.90
C LEU A 99 2.18 0.86 8.72
N PHE A 100 2.58 -0.42 8.83
CA PHE A 100 1.69 -1.57 8.74
C PHE A 100 0.54 -1.46 9.76
N GLY A 101 0.87 -1.24 11.04
CA GLY A 101 -0.13 -1.06 12.08
C GLY A 101 -0.99 0.20 11.86
N SER A 102 -0.39 1.29 11.42
CA SER A 102 -1.14 2.53 11.12
C SER A 102 -2.14 2.34 9.99
N ILE A 103 -1.80 1.58 8.95
CA ILE A 103 -2.72 1.26 7.86
C ILE A 103 -3.91 0.46 8.38
N LEU A 104 -3.67 -0.61 9.14
CA LEU A 104 -4.73 -1.45 9.71
C LEU A 104 -5.68 -0.66 10.62
N VAL A 105 -5.15 0.32 11.37
CA VAL A 105 -5.93 1.14 12.31
C VAL A 105 -6.63 2.32 11.64
N PHE A 106 -5.97 3.01 10.71
CA PHE A 106 -6.50 4.28 10.20
C PHE A 106 -7.20 4.14 8.85
N VAL A 107 -6.83 3.18 8.00
CA VAL A 107 -7.46 3.07 6.66
C VAL A 107 -8.95 2.75 6.73
N PRO A 108 -9.44 1.77 7.53
CA PRO A 108 -10.88 1.50 7.58
C PRO A 108 -11.72 2.73 7.99
N PRO A 109 -11.49 3.37 9.15
CA PRO A 109 -12.33 4.49 9.57
C PRO A 109 -12.18 5.74 8.68
N LEU A 110 -10.96 6.05 8.21
CA LEU A 110 -10.76 7.18 7.30
C LEU A 110 -11.45 6.95 5.96
N SER A 111 -11.35 5.74 5.42
CA SER A 111 -11.98 5.43 4.14
C SER A 111 -13.49 5.48 4.25
N SER A 112 -14.07 5.01 5.35
CA SER A 112 -15.51 5.14 5.61
C SER A 112 -15.96 6.60 5.72
N ALA A 113 -15.21 7.42 6.45
CA ALA A 113 -15.52 8.85 6.60
C ALA A 113 -15.50 9.58 5.24
N LEU A 114 -14.56 9.21 4.36
CA LEU A 114 -14.42 9.80 3.04
C LEU A 114 -15.34 9.16 2.00
N ALA A 115 -15.74 7.90 2.17
CA ALA A 115 -16.51 7.15 1.18
C ALA A 115 -17.82 7.86 0.84
N ARG A 116 -18.54 8.38 1.84
CA ARG A 116 -19.77 9.12 1.60
C ARG A 116 -19.53 10.37 0.75
N ALA A 117 -18.62 11.24 1.17
CA ALA A 117 -18.32 12.48 0.46
C ALA A 117 -17.81 12.20 -0.97
N TYR A 118 -17.01 11.16 -1.14
CA TYR A 118 -16.50 10.74 -2.44
C TYR A 118 -17.62 10.21 -3.35
N LEU A 119 -18.52 9.38 -2.82
CA LEU A 119 -19.68 8.87 -3.56
C LEU A 119 -20.66 9.99 -3.91
N GLU A 120 -20.93 10.93 -2.99
CA GLU A 120 -21.78 12.10 -3.26
C GLU A 120 -21.21 12.97 -4.39
N LEU A 121 -19.88 13.05 -4.52
CA LEU A 121 -19.21 13.81 -5.57
C LEU A 121 -19.16 13.07 -6.92
N THR A 122 -18.95 11.75 -6.91
CA THR A 122 -18.62 10.99 -8.12
C THR A 122 -19.75 10.09 -8.63
N ALA A 123 -20.68 9.65 -7.77
CA ALA A 123 -21.83 8.83 -8.12
C ALA A 123 -22.99 9.05 -7.13
N PRO A 124 -23.66 10.22 -7.15
CA PRO A 124 -24.69 10.56 -6.16
C PRO A 124 -25.89 9.59 -6.18
N ASP A 125 -26.16 8.96 -7.32
CA ASP A 125 -27.22 7.96 -7.50
C ASP A 125 -27.00 6.66 -6.71
N VAL A 126 -25.74 6.35 -6.34
CA VAL A 126 -25.42 5.09 -5.65
C VAL A 126 -25.34 5.22 -4.12
N VAL A 127 -25.30 6.43 -3.55
CA VAL A 127 -25.05 6.66 -2.10
C VAL A 127 -26.01 5.86 -1.22
N GLY A 128 -27.32 5.85 -1.52
CA GLY A 128 -28.32 5.13 -0.71
C GLY A 128 -28.30 3.60 -0.88
N THR A 129 -27.81 3.13 -2.03
CA THR A 129 -27.81 1.70 -2.39
C THR A 129 -26.45 1.04 -2.23
N TYR A 130 -25.38 1.81 -1.99
CA TYR A 130 -24.04 1.28 -1.81
C TYR A 130 -23.97 0.35 -0.61
N ARG A 131 -23.48 -0.86 -0.84
CA ARG A 131 -23.17 -1.86 0.17
C ARG A 131 -21.79 -2.40 -0.16
N GLY A 132 -20.85 -2.27 0.77
CA GLY A 132 -19.48 -2.73 0.57
C GLY A 132 -19.01 -3.59 1.74
N ALA A 133 -18.30 -4.67 1.44
CA ALA A 133 -17.52 -5.42 2.41
C ALA A 133 -16.31 -6.00 1.68
N GLY A 134 -15.25 -6.27 2.43
CA GLY A 134 -14.02 -6.83 1.91
C GLY A 134 -12.78 -6.13 2.45
N PHE A 135 -11.70 -6.89 2.53
CA PHE A 135 -10.41 -6.38 2.98
C PHE A 135 -9.69 -5.56 1.88
N SER A 136 -10.26 -5.51 0.68
CA SER A 136 -9.68 -4.88 -0.51
C SER A 136 -9.37 -3.39 -0.30
N ILE A 137 -10.16 -2.66 0.47
CA ILE A 137 -9.89 -1.25 0.82
C ILE A 137 -8.60 -1.10 1.63
N VAL A 138 -8.32 -2.05 2.51
CA VAL A 138 -7.09 -2.10 3.31
C VAL A 138 -5.92 -2.57 2.45
N THR A 139 -6.15 -3.54 1.55
CA THR A 139 -5.17 -3.97 0.53
C THR A 139 -4.75 -2.80 -0.37
N ALA A 140 -5.71 -2.00 -0.86
CA ALA A 140 -5.43 -0.77 -1.60
C ALA A 140 -4.62 0.22 -0.75
N GLY A 141 -4.91 0.31 0.55
CA GLY A 141 -4.10 1.09 1.50
C GLY A 141 -2.63 0.64 1.59
N PHE A 142 -2.38 -0.67 1.51
CA PHE A 142 -1.03 -1.24 1.49
C PHE A 142 -0.23 -0.92 0.22
N VAL A 143 -0.87 -0.47 -0.88
CA VAL A 143 -0.15 0.10 -2.03
C VAL A 143 0.66 1.33 -1.61
N GLY A 144 0.13 2.15 -0.70
CA GLY A 144 0.85 3.28 -0.11
C GLY A 144 2.10 2.85 0.67
N LEU A 145 2.00 1.76 1.45
CA LEU A 145 3.15 1.17 2.14
C LEU A 145 4.22 0.71 1.15
N LEU A 146 3.82 0.03 0.07
CA LEU A 146 4.74 -0.42 -0.96
C LEU A 146 5.42 0.77 -1.65
N GLY A 147 4.67 1.81 -2.01
CA GLY A 147 5.20 3.03 -2.60
C GLY A 147 6.30 3.67 -1.74
N LEU A 148 6.06 3.88 -0.45
CA LEU A 148 7.09 4.40 0.45
C LEU A 148 8.26 3.42 0.62
N SER A 149 7.99 2.12 0.69
CA SER A 149 9.02 1.10 0.85
C SER A 149 10.00 1.10 -0.33
N ILE A 150 9.49 1.26 -1.56
CA ILE A 150 10.30 1.46 -2.77
C ILE A 150 11.14 2.73 -2.64
N ALA A 151 10.52 3.86 -2.30
CA ALA A 151 11.22 5.14 -2.17
C ALA A 151 12.37 5.10 -1.13
N VAL A 152 12.13 4.50 0.03
CA VAL A 152 13.14 4.33 1.08
C VAL A 152 14.25 3.38 0.61
N HIS A 153 13.89 2.27 -0.03
CA HIS A 153 14.85 1.31 -0.55
C HIS A 153 15.77 1.96 -1.59
N GLN A 154 15.20 2.55 -2.64
CA GLN A 154 15.94 3.25 -3.69
C GLN A 154 16.90 4.31 -3.13
N ARG A 155 16.45 5.09 -2.16
CA ARG A 155 17.32 6.09 -1.52
C ARG A 155 18.51 5.45 -0.81
N ARG A 156 18.30 4.33 -0.13
CA ARG A 156 19.32 3.66 0.69
C ARG A 156 20.27 2.77 -0.11
N THR A 157 19.82 2.17 -1.20
CA THR A 157 20.60 1.19 -1.98
C THR A 157 21.05 1.72 -3.33
N LEU A 158 20.27 2.62 -3.95
CA LEU A 158 20.55 3.19 -5.28
C LEU A 158 20.94 4.67 -5.22
N ASP A 159 21.08 5.24 -4.03
CA ASP A 159 21.54 6.62 -3.82
C ASP A 159 20.70 7.66 -4.59
N LEU A 160 19.39 7.39 -4.72
CA LEU A 160 18.50 8.32 -5.41
C LEU A 160 18.37 9.62 -4.60
N PRO A 161 18.56 10.79 -5.25
CA PRO A 161 18.35 12.07 -4.60
C PRO A 161 16.87 12.28 -4.29
N GLY A 162 16.58 12.96 -3.18
CA GLY A 162 15.23 13.34 -2.79
C GLY A 162 14.74 12.68 -1.50
N ARG A 163 13.70 13.28 -0.93
CA ARG A 163 13.07 12.77 0.31
C ARG A 163 12.15 11.61 -0.04
N PRO A 164 12.14 10.50 0.73
CA PRO A 164 11.26 9.37 0.49
C PRO A 164 9.78 9.74 0.41
N GLY A 165 9.34 10.78 1.13
CA GLY A 165 7.97 11.31 1.02
C GLY A 165 7.65 11.82 -0.38
N LEU A 166 8.54 12.63 -1.00
CA LEU A 166 8.33 13.13 -2.35
C LEU A 166 8.33 12.00 -3.39
N ALA A 167 9.30 11.08 -3.30
CA ALA A 167 9.36 9.92 -4.18
C ALA A 167 8.12 9.01 -4.02
N SER A 168 7.61 8.84 -2.80
CA SER A 168 6.35 8.16 -2.55
C SER A 168 5.15 8.89 -3.18
N GLY A 169 5.18 10.22 -3.28
CA GLY A 169 4.16 10.99 -4.01
C GLY A 169 4.20 10.76 -5.51
N CYS A 170 5.40 10.65 -6.09
CA CYS A 170 5.52 10.27 -7.50
C CYS A 170 5.03 8.85 -7.76
N LEU A 171 5.28 7.91 -6.83
CA LEU A 171 4.73 6.55 -6.90
C LEU A 171 3.21 6.51 -6.70
N PHE A 172 2.66 7.39 -5.88
CA PHE A 172 1.21 7.62 -5.84
C PHE A 172 0.71 8.08 -7.22
N ALA A 173 1.40 9.01 -7.87
CA ALA A 173 1.00 9.46 -9.20
C ALA A 173 1.01 8.31 -10.22
N VAL A 174 2.00 7.41 -10.16
CA VAL A 174 2.02 6.17 -10.96
C VAL A 174 0.79 5.29 -10.66
N ALA A 175 0.52 5.02 -9.38
CA ALA A 175 -0.63 4.20 -8.95
C ALA A 175 -1.99 4.85 -9.28
N GLY A 176 -2.02 6.18 -9.36
CA GLY A 176 -3.22 6.99 -9.55
C GLY A 176 -3.67 7.14 -11.00
N VAL A 177 -2.85 6.74 -11.99
CA VAL A 177 -3.19 6.91 -13.42
C VAL A 177 -4.47 6.16 -13.78
N VAL A 178 -4.54 4.86 -13.44
CA VAL A 178 -5.71 4.02 -13.76
C VAL A 178 -6.98 4.51 -13.07
N PRO A 179 -7.02 4.76 -11.75
CA PRO A 179 -8.24 5.27 -11.13
C PRO A 179 -8.63 6.65 -11.65
N ALA A 180 -7.67 7.53 -11.99
CA ALA A 180 -7.99 8.80 -12.60
C ALA A 180 -8.63 8.65 -13.99
N ALA A 181 -8.17 7.69 -14.80
CA ALA A 181 -8.69 7.45 -16.13
C ALA A 181 -10.04 6.71 -16.12
N VAL A 182 -10.18 5.69 -15.27
CA VAL A 182 -11.30 4.73 -15.32
C VAL A 182 -12.38 5.06 -14.31
N VAL A 183 -12.01 5.40 -13.06
CA VAL A 183 -12.99 5.63 -11.98
C VAL A 183 -13.45 7.09 -11.96
N LEU A 184 -12.53 8.03 -12.15
CA LEU A 184 -12.82 9.46 -12.16
C LEU A 184 -13.15 10.00 -13.55
N GLU A 185 -13.00 9.17 -14.60
CA GLU A 185 -13.20 9.55 -15.99
C GLU A 185 -12.53 10.89 -16.35
N SER A 186 -11.31 11.10 -15.83
CA SER A 186 -10.56 12.37 -15.93
C SER A 186 -9.28 12.19 -16.77
N PRO A 187 -9.36 12.26 -18.11
CA PRO A 187 -8.18 12.22 -18.96
C PRO A 187 -7.11 13.26 -18.59
N PRO A 188 -7.44 14.53 -18.26
CA PRO A 188 -6.43 15.49 -17.82
C PRO A 188 -5.74 15.07 -16.52
N GLY A 189 -6.50 14.55 -15.54
CA GLY A 189 -5.94 14.05 -14.30
C GLY A 189 -4.99 12.87 -14.53
N ALA A 190 -5.39 11.91 -15.35
CA ALA A 190 -4.57 10.76 -15.71
C ALA A 190 -3.28 11.17 -16.44
N LEU A 191 -3.34 12.16 -17.34
CA LEU A 191 -2.17 12.69 -18.04
C LEU A 191 -1.19 13.40 -17.09
N VAL A 192 -1.69 14.22 -16.16
CA VAL A 192 -0.85 14.90 -15.17
C VAL A 192 -0.15 13.88 -14.26
N LEU A 193 -0.91 12.93 -13.71
CA LEU A 193 -0.36 11.88 -12.85
C LEU A 193 0.63 10.99 -13.63
N GLY A 194 0.30 10.64 -14.87
CA GLY A 194 1.17 9.88 -15.77
C GLY A 194 2.47 10.61 -16.07
N GLY A 195 2.43 11.92 -16.33
CA GLY A 195 3.62 12.73 -16.55
C GLY A 195 4.55 12.78 -15.34
N ILE A 196 3.99 13.02 -14.14
CA ILE A 196 4.75 13.01 -12.88
C ILE A 196 5.36 11.62 -12.63
N GLY A 197 4.56 10.57 -12.77
CA GLY A 197 4.98 9.20 -12.58
C GLY A 197 6.09 8.78 -13.55
N LEU A 198 5.91 9.07 -14.84
CA LEU A 198 6.89 8.77 -15.89
C LEU A 198 8.22 9.49 -15.64
N GLY A 199 8.18 10.79 -15.32
CA GLY A 199 9.39 11.56 -15.02
C GLY A 199 10.19 10.95 -13.87
N TYR A 200 9.50 10.50 -12.81
CA TYR A 200 10.12 9.80 -11.70
C TYR A 200 10.68 8.42 -12.08
N LEU A 201 9.95 7.62 -12.86
CA LEU A 201 10.42 6.31 -13.30
C LEU A 201 11.66 6.41 -14.20
N VAL A 202 11.68 7.38 -15.13
CA VAL A 202 12.84 7.67 -15.98
C VAL A 202 14.04 8.10 -15.13
N GLY A 203 13.86 9.06 -14.22
CA GLY A 203 14.91 9.51 -13.32
C GLY A 203 15.45 8.38 -12.43
N SER A 204 14.57 7.50 -11.95
CA SER A 204 14.94 6.32 -11.17
C SER A 204 15.71 5.30 -12.02
N GLY A 205 15.30 5.07 -13.27
CA GLY A 205 15.97 4.17 -14.20
C GLY A 205 17.39 4.62 -14.59
N VAL A 206 17.58 5.91 -14.82
CA VAL A 206 18.91 6.48 -15.08
C VAL A 206 19.85 6.26 -13.89
N ASN A 207 19.36 6.49 -12.66
CA ASN A 207 20.14 6.24 -11.45
C ASN A 207 20.38 4.75 -11.20
N ALA A 208 19.38 3.90 -11.42
CA ALA A 208 19.52 2.45 -11.33
C ALA A 208 20.64 1.93 -12.25
N LYS A 209 20.69 2.41 -13.50
CA LYS A 209 21.75 2.05 -14.46
C LYS A 209 23.15 2.38 -13.93
N ARG A 210 23.33 3.55 -13.31
CA ARG A 210 24.61 3.95 -12.71
C ARG A 210 25.04 3.03 -11.56
N ASN A 211 24.07 2.47 -10.85
CA ASN A 211 24.32 1.60 -9.70
C ASN A 211 24.56 0.14 -10.06
N LEU A 212 24.31 -0.30 -11.32
CA LEU A 212 24.52 -1.69 -11.75
C LEU A 212 25.96 -2.18 -11.59
N HIS A 213 26.94 -1.26 -11.60
CA HIS A 213 28.35 -1.59 -11.42
C HIS A 213 28.75 -1.85 -9.96
N ARG A 214 27.89 -1.51 -8.99
CA ARG A 214 28.15 -1.79 -7.57
C ARG A 214 27.95 -3.29 -7.29
N PRO A 215 28.70 -3.91 -6.37
CA PRO A 215 28.58 -5.34 -6.05
C PRO A 215 27.15 -5.80 -5.75
N ASP A 216 26.38 -4.99 -5.00
CA ASP A 216 24.97 -5.27 -4.66
C ASP A 216 23.95 -4.59 -5.59
N GLY A 217 24.43 -3.82 -6.57
CA GLY A 217 23.63 -2.99 -7.47
C GLY A 217 22.56 -3.76 -8.25
N PRO A 218 22.93 -4.82 -9.00
CA PRO A 218 21.98 -5.59 -9.79
C PRO A 218 20.81 -6.14 -8.97
N ARG A 219 21.07 -6.60 -7.74
CA ARG A 219 20.03 -7.15 -6.85
C ARG A 219 19.08 -6.05 -6.35
N ALA A 220 19.61 -4.91 -5.93
CA ALA A 220 18.81 -3.77 -5.48
C ALA A 220 17.94 -3.21 -6.61
N VAL A 221 18.50 -3.13 -7.83
CA VAL A 221 17.75 -2.71 -9.03
C VAL A 221 16.65 -3.72 -9.36
N ALA A 222 16.96 -5.02 -9.40
CA ALA A 222 15.97 -6.06 -9.68
C ALA A 222 14.80 -6.01 -8.68
N LEU A 223 15.09 -5.95 -7.37
CA LEU A 223 14.07 -5.88 -6.33
C LEU A 223 13.20 -4.62 -6.46
N THR A 224 13.82 -3.47 -6.77
CA THR A 224 13.10 -2.21 -7.02
C THR A 224 12.18 -2.32 -8.23
N VAL A 225 12.67 -2.85 -9.35
CA VAL A 225 11.89 -3.03 -10.59
C VAL A 225 10.73 -3.98 -10.34
N THR A 226 10.96 -5.12 -9.70
CA THR A 226 9.90 -6.07 -9.32
C THR A 226 8.84 -5.39 -8.45
N ALA A 227 9.24 -4.57 -7.49
CA ALA A 227 8.29 -3.85 -6.64
C ALA A 227 7.48 -2.79 -7.38
N VAL A 228 8.10 -2.05 -8.32
CA VAL A 228 7.37 -1.10 -9.18
C VAL A 228 6.38 -1.83 -10.10
N LEU A 229 6.78 -2.96 -10.69
CA LEU A 229 5.90 -3.77 -11.54
C LEU A 229 4.73 -4.37 -10.75
N ILE A 230 4.97 -4.84 -9.53
CA ILE A 230 3.90 -5.32 -8.63
C ILE A 230 2.97 -4.18 -8.23
N LEU A 231 3.51 -3.00 -7.91
CA LEU A 231 2.71 -1.82 -7.60
C LEU A 231 1.77 -1.50 -8.77
N LEU A 232 2.31 -1.43 -10.01
CA LEU A 232 1.54 -1.20 -11.23
C LEU A 232 0.49 -2.29 -11.49
N GLY A 233 0.89 -3.56 -11.38
CA GLY A 233 0.02 -4.70 -11.61
C GLY A 233 -1.16 -4.73 -10.63
N VAL A 234 -0.87 -4.62 -9.33
CA VAL A 234 -1.92 -4.60 -8.28
C VAL A 234 -2.84 -3.40 -8.45
N THR A 235 -2.31 -2.21 -8.72
CA THR A 235 -3.18 -1.05 -8.96
C THR A 235 -4.05 -1.25 -10.19
N SER A 236 -3.52 -1.83 -11.26
CA SER A 236 -4.31 -2.07 -12.48
C SER A 236 -5.42 -3.09 -12.24
N ASP A 237 -5.11 -4.18 -11.54
CA ASP A 237 -6.07 -5.23 -11.17
C ASP A 237 -7.21 -4.69 -10.31
N LEU A 238 -6.90 -3.85 -9.31
CA LEU A 238 -7.89 -3.21 -8.43
C LEU A 238 -8.90 -2.30 -9.17
N PHE A 239 -8.59 -1.80 -10.37
CA PHE A 239 -9.42 -0.80 -11.06
C PHE A 239 -9.94 -1.22 -12.44
N LEU A 240 -9.31 -2.17 -13.12
CA LEU A 240 -9.74 -2.61 -14.47
C LEU A 240 -10.77 -3.74 -14.45
N ALA A 241 -10.78 -4.57 -13.40
CA ALA A 241 -11.60 -5.78 -13.35
C ALA A 241 -13.00 -5.56 -12.76
N GLU A 242 -13.29 -4.36 -12.24
CA GLU A 242 -14.43 -4.17 -11.36
C GLU A 242 -15.44 -3.13 -11.84
N SER A 243 -16.69 -3.30 -11.42
CA SER A 243 -17.72 -2.27 -11.59
C SER A 243 -17.28 -0.95 -10.99
N THR A 244 -17.72 0.17 -11.57
CA THR A 244 -17.40 1.53 -11.11
C THR A 244 -17.54 1.70 -9.59
N ARG A 245 -18.53 1.05 -8.96
CA ARG A 245 -18.77 1.10 -7.51
C ARG A 245 -17.66 0.51 -6.66
N VAL A 246 -17.04 -0.60 -7.07
CA VAL A 246 -15.97 -1.23 -6.28
C VAL A 246 -14.64 -0.51 -6.53
N GLY A 247 -14.40 -0.07 -7.77
CA GLY A 247 -13.29 0.82 -8.10
C GLY A 247 -13.28 2.11 -7.27
N MET A 248 -14.45 2.68 -6.94
CA MET A 248 -14.53 3.85 -6.04
C MET A 248 -14.02 3.54 -4.63
N ALA A 249 -14.36 2.39 -4.06
CA ALA A 249 -13.88 1.98 -2.74
C ALA A 249 -12.35 1.79 -2.74
N HIS A 250 -11.81 1.17 -3.79
CA HIS A 250 -10.37 1.01 -3.97
C HIS A 250 -9.65 2.35 -4.13
N ALA A 251 -10.25 3.32 -4.80
CA ALA A 251 -9.67 4.66 -4.96
C ALA A 251 -9.56 5.37 -3.60
N VAL A 252 -10.60 5.27 -2.76
CA VAL A 252 -10.59 5.81 -1.40
C VAL A 252 -9.55 5.08 -0.53
N GLY A 253 -9.46 3.74 -0.61
CA GLY A 253 -8.44 2.96 0.09
C GLY A 253 -7.01 3.32 -0.31
N LEU A 254 -6.77 3.52 -1.61
CA LEU A 254 -5.49 3.97 -2.16
C LEU A 254 -5.10 5.35 -1.62
N LEU A 255 -6.01 6.32 -1.71
CA LEU A 255 -5.79 7.69 -1.24
C LEU A 255 -5.49 7.74 0.27
N THR A 256 -6.30 7.05 1.07
CA THR A 256 -6.11 6.99 2.53
C THR A 256 -4.83 6.27 2.91
N GLY A 257 -4.46 5.19 2.22
CA GLY A 257 -3.20 4.49 2.43
C GLY A 257 -1.99 5.40 2.26
N PHE A 258 -1.91 6.11 1.12
CA PHE A 258 -0.83 7.08 0.89
C PHE A 258 -0.85 8.22 1.89
N PHE A 259 -2.03 8.74 2.25
CA PHE A 259 -2.17 9.80 3.25
C PHE A 259 -1.66 9.37 4.64
N VAL A 260 -2.04 8.19 5.12
CA VAL A 260 -1.58 7.63 6.40
C VAL A 260 -0.06 7.47 6.38
N VAL A 261 0.48 6.90 5.31
CA VAL A 261 1.92 6.67 5.15
C VAL A 261 2.70 7.98 5.15
N TRP A 262 2.22 8.98 4.41
CA TRP A 262 2.80 10.33 4.39
C TRP A 262 2.77 11.00 5.75
N THR A 263 1.64 10.90 6.46
CA THR A 263 1.47 11.49 7.80
C THR A 263 2.47 10.90 8.78
N VAL A 264 2.64 9.57 8.79
CA VAL A 264 3.64 8.89 9.65
C VAL A 264 5.05 9.37 9.34
N VAL A 265 5.41 9.51 8.06
CA VAL A 265 6.74 10.00 7.67
C VAL A 265 6.94 11.46 8.08
N LEU A 266 5.94 12.31 7.87
CA LEU A 266 5.97 13.73 8.21
C LEU A 266 6.15 13.93 9.72
N VAL A 267 5.35 13.26 10.55
CA VAL A 267 5.44 13.34 12.01
C VAL A 267 6.82 12.90 12.51
N ARG A 268 7.34 11.78 11.98
CA ARG A 268 8.69 11.31 12.35
C ARG A 268 9.77 12.30 11.95
N TRP A 269 9.64 12.95 10.80
CA TRP A 269 10.58 13.96 10.34
C TRP A 269 10.55 15.22 11.21
N MET A 270 9.36 15.72 11.57
CA MET A 270 9.22 16.85 12.48
C MET A 270 9.87 16.55 13.83
N TYR A 271 9.62 15.37 14.39
CA TYR A 271 10.23 14.94 15.64
C TYR A 271 11.76 14.84 15.56
N ALA A 272 12.29 14.30 14.46
CA ALA A 272 13.73 14.22 14.23
C ALA A 272 14.40 15.60 14.17
N THR A 273 13.72 16.57 13.55
CA THR A 273 14.20 17.95 13.43
C THR A 273 14.23 18.65 14.79
N VAL A 274 13.16 18.51 15.57
CA VAL A 274 13.05 19.10 16.92
C VAL A 274 14.04 18.47 17.90
N SER A 275 14.27 17.15 17.80
CA SER A 275 15.22 16.44 18.69
C SER A 275 16.69 16.56 18.27
N GLY A 276 17.00 17.27 17.18
CA GLY A 276 18.37 17.38 16.64
C GLY A 276 18.93 16.06 16.08
N ASN A 277 18.12 15.01 15.99
CA ASN A 277 18.57 13.67 15.61
C ASN A 277 18.53 13.47 14.09
N ARG A 278 19.65 13.71 13.42
CA ARG A 278 19.77 13.63 11.94
C ARG A 278 19.71 12.21 11.36
N ALA A 279 19.58 11.14 12.17
CA ALA A 279 19.59 9.76 11.68
C ALA A 279 18.44 9.40 10.71
N LEU A 280 17.45 10.28 10.58
CA LEU A 280 16.29 10.13 9.70
C LEU A 280 16.33 11.06 8.48
N SER A 281 17.30 11.97 8.38
CA SER A 281 17.46 12.84 7.20
C SER A 281 17.91 12.06 5.99
#